data_AF-A0A2E4HJ45-F1
#
_entry.id   AF-A0A2E4HJ45-F1
#
_cell.length_a   1.000
_cell.length_b   1.000
_cell.length_c   1.000
_cell.angle_alpha   90.00
_cell.angle_beta   90.00
_cell.angle_gamma   90.00
#
_symmetry.space_group_name_H-M   'P 1'
#
loop_
_entity.id
_entity.type
_entity.pdbx_description
1 polymer ?
#
loop_
_entity_poly.entity_id
_entity_poly.type
_entity_poly.pdbx_seq_one_letter_code
_entity_poly.pdbx_strand_id
1 'polypeptide(L)' 'MKKDLSALIEELVSKHGFYLVELQHSVSRGKDLLNIFIDNRDGVTLNDCEKISRLLEEEIEKDGLASDNYRL' A
#
# COMPACT_ATOMS: atom_id res chain seq x y z
N MET A 1 -0.16 -19.08 -6.51
CA MET A 1 0.19 -17.94 -7.37
C MET A 1 0.33 -16.75 -6.44
N LYS A 2 1.55 -16.23 -6.22
CA LYS A 2 1.72 -15.06 -5.33
C LYS A 2 1.03 -13.87 -6.02
N LYS A 3 0.09 -13.23 -5.33
CA LYS A 3 -0.51 -11.98 -5.79
C LYS A 3 0.61 -10.95 -5.92
N ASP A 4 0.62 -10.19 -7.00
CA ASP A 4 1.53 -9.07 -7.15
C ASP A 4 1.08 -7.97 -6.19
N LEU A 5 1.97 -7.55 -5.29
CA LEU A 5 1.70 -6.52 -4.28
C LEU A 5 1.23 -5.22 -4.95
N SER A 6 1.83 -4.85 -6.09
CA SER A 6 1.42 -3.65 -6.83
C SER A 6 -0.02 -3.76 -7.34
N ALA A 7 -0.41 -4.92 -7.87
CA ALA A 7 -1.75 -5.12 -8.39
C ALA A 7 -2.81 -5.13 -7.28
N LEU A 8 -2.50 -5.70 -6.11
CA LEU A 8 -3.37 -5.63 -4.93
C LEU A 8 -3.59 -4.17 -4.51
N ILE A 9 -2.50 -3.41 -4.37
CA ILE A 9 -2.55 -2.01 -3.97
C ILE A 9 -3.37 -1.20 -4.98
N GLU A 10 -3.07 -1.35 -6.27
CA GLU A 10 -3.77 -0.65 -7.35
C GLU A 10 -5.28 -0.94 -7.32
N GLU A 11 -5.67 -2.20 -7.16
CA GLU A 11 -7.08 -2.59 -7.04
C GLU A 11 -7.74 -1.93 -5.80
N LEU A 12 -7.06 -1.95 -4.66
CA LEU A 12 -7.61 -1.43 -3.40
C LEU A 12 -7.78 0.09 -3.43
N VAL A 13 -6.76 0.82 -3.89
CA VAL A 13 -6.81 2.29 -3.96
C VAL A 13 -7.83 2.75 -5.00
N SER A 14 -7.94 2.03 -6.12
CA SER A 14 -8.94 2.30 -7.16
C SER A 14 -10.37 2.14 -6.67
N LYS A 15 -10.65 1.11 -5.85
CA LYS A 15 -11.97 0.92 -5.20
C LYS A 15 -12.36 2.08 -4.28
N HIS A 16 -11.39 2.85 -3.80
CA HIS A 16 -11.58 3.98 -2.90
C HIS A 16 -11.47 5.35 -3.59
N GLY A 17 -11.35 5.38 -4.92
CA GLY A 17 -11.33 6.62 -5.71
C GLY A 17 -9.94 7.26 -5.86
N PHE A 18 -8.88 6.52 -5.56
CA PHE A 18 -7.49 6.94 -5.75
C PHE A 18 -6.84 6.13 -6.87
N TYR A 19 -5.71 6.60 -7.38
CA TYR A 19 -4.85 5.82 -8.26
C TYR A 19 -3.47 5.67 -7.65
N LEU A 20 -2.85 4.52 -7.89
CA LEU A 20 -1.47 4.26 -7.52
C LEU A 20 -0.56 5.05 -8.47
N VAL A 21 0.26 5.94 -7.92
CA VAL A 21 1.27 6.69 -8.66
C VAL A 21 2.57 5.89 -8.71
N GLU A 22 3.00 5.40 -7.56
CA GLU A 22 4.25 4.67 -7.43
C GLU A 22 4.23 3.76 -6.20
N LEU A 23 4.83 2.58 -6.32
CA LEU A 23 5.18 1.71 -5.21
C LEU A 23 6.70 1.61 -5.14
N GLN A 24 7.28 2.01 -4.02
CA GLN A 24 8.69 1.79 -3.73
C GLN A 24 8.84 0.76 -2.61
N HIS A 25 9.64 -0.26 -2.86
CA HIS A 25 10.03 -1.24 -1.86
C HIS A 25 11.54 -1.11 -1.62
N SER A 26 11.91 -0.85 -0.38
CA SER A 26 13.31 -0.81 0.05
C SER A 26 13.53 -1.69 1.27
N VAL A 27 14.72 -2.29 1.36
CA VAL A 27 15.08 -3.14 2.49
C VAL A 27 16.24 -2.48 3.22
N SER A 28 16.07 -2.20 4.51
CA SER A 28 17.11 -1.61 5.35
C SER A 28 17.23 -2.34 6.67
N ARG A 29 18.43 -2.87 6.96
CA ARG A 29 18.76 -3.61 8.20
C ARG A 29 17.75 -4.73 8.54
N GLY A 30 17.28 -5.45 7.51
CA GLY A 30 16.32 -6.56 7.67
C GLY A 30 14.87 -6.11 7.92
N LYS A 31 14.54 -4.84 7.68
CA LYS A 31 13.17 -4.33 7.69
C LYS A 31 12.78 -3.92 6.29
N ASP A 32 11.59 -4.33 5.88
CA ASP A 32 10.98 -3.88 4.63
C ASP A 32 10.33 -2.51 4.87
N LEU A 33 10.52 -1.59 3.92
CA LEU A 33 9.82 -0.32 3.88
C LEU A 33 9.09 -0.23 2.53
N LEU A 34 7.77 -0.12 2.60
CA LEU A 34 6.90 0.09 1.47
C LEU A 34 6.47 1.54 1.48
N ASN A 35 6.87 2.35 0.48
CA ASN A 35 6.27 3.67 0.29
C ASN A 35 5.26 3.57 -0.84
N ILE A 36 4.01 3.92 -0.55
CA ILE A 36 2.90 3.87 -1.49
C ILE A 36 2.46 5.30 -1.77
N PHE A 37 2.67 5.75 -3.00
CA PHE A 37 2.26 7.06 -3.45
C PHE A 37 0.92 6.95 -4.15
N ILE A 38 -0.10 7.56 -3.56
CA ILE A 38 -1.45 7.63 -4.13
C ILE A 38 -1.82 9.06 -4.45
N ASP A 39 -2.71 9.22 -5.41
CA ASP A 39 -3.28 10.52 -5.73
C ASP A 39 -4.74 10.37 -6.22
N ASN A 40 -5.47 11.47 -6.25
CA ASN A 40 -6.80 11.55 -6.84
C ASN A 40 -6.99 12.94 -7.50
N ARG A 41 -8.14 13.20 -8.11
CA ARG A 41 -8.38 14.50 -8.78
C ARG A 41 -8.60 15.67 -7.81
N ASP A 42 -9.06 15.40 -6.59
CA ASP A 42 -9.45 16.41 -5.61
C ASP A 42 -8.34 16.70 -4.59
N GLY A 43 -7.18 16.05 -4.73
CA GLY A 43 -6.11 16.00 -3.76
C GLY A 43 -6.31 14.93 -2.68
N VAL A 44 -5.19 14.49 -2.09
CA VAL A 44 -5.16 13.50 -1.01
C VAL A 44 -4.97 14.21 0.32
N THR A 45 -5.85 13.92 1.28
CA THR A 45 -5.73 14.43 2.65
C THR A 45 -5.02 13.43 3.56
N LEU A 46 -4.57 13.89 4.74
CA LEU A 46 -3.98 13.00 5.75
C LEU A 46 -4.96 11.92 6.23
N ASN A 47 -6.26 12.23 6.29
CA ASN A 47 -7.29 11.26 6.67
C ASN A 47 -7.44 10.16 5.60
N ASP A 48 -7.29 10.52 4.32
CA ASP A 48 -7.29 9.55 3.23
C ASP A 48 -6.09 8.62 3.35
N CYS A 49 -4.90 9.17 3.62
CA CYS A 49 -3.69 8.38 3.85
C CYS A 49 -3.88 7.41 5.02
N GLU A 50 -4.42 7.86 6.16
CA GLU A 50 -4.67 6.98 7.32
C GLU A 50 -5.67 5.87 6.99
N LYS A 51 -6.76 6.20 6.29
CA LYS A 51 -7.76 5.20 5.91
C LYS A 51 -7.18 4.15 4.96
N ILE A 52 -6.45 4.60 3.95
CA ILE A 52 -5.87 3.71 2.94
C ILE A 52 -4.74 2.88 3.54
N SER A 53 -3.88 3.45 4.39
CA SER A 53 -2.78 2.70 5.02
C SER A 53 -3.32 1.52 5.85
N ARG A 54 -4.36 1.74 6.65
CA ARG A 54 -5.00 0.69 7.46
C ARG A 54 -5.59 -0.44 6.60
N LEU A 55 -6.29 -0.08 5.51
CA LEU A 55 -6.88 -1.07 4.60
C LEU A 55 -5.81 -1.89 3.88
N LEU A 56 -4.69 -1.26 3.51
CA LEU A 56 -3.56 -1.94 2.88
C LEU A 56 -2.86 -2.87 3.87
N GLU A 57 -2.63 -2.44 5.11
CA GLU A 57 -2.07 -3.29 6.16
C GLU A 57 -2.91 -4.56 6.36
N GLU A 58 -4.23 -4.41 6.51
CA GLU A 58 -5.16 -5.54 6.67
C GLU A 58 -5.09 -6.54 5.51
N GLU A 59 -5.08 -6.06 4.25
CA GLU A 59 -5.02 -6.96 3.08
C GLU A 59 -3.62 -7.56 2.86
N ILE A 60 -2.55 -6.83 3.16
CA ILE A 60 -1.17 -7.34 3.08
C ILE A 60 -0.94 -8.48 4.07
N GLU A 61 -1.40 -8.31 5.31
CA GLU A 61 -1.30 -9.32 6.36
C GLU A 61 -2.14 -10.55 6.04
N LYS A 62 -3.39 -10.34 5.62
CA LYS A 62 -4.33 -11.41 5.27
C LYS A 62 -3.83 -12.29 4.12
N ASP A 63 -3.25 -11.70 3.08
CA ASP A 63 -2.73 -12.43 1.93
C ASP A 63 -1.25 -12.88 2.13
N GLY A 64 -0.61 -12.50 3.25
CA GLY A 64 0.78 -12.87 3.58
C GLY A 64 1.80 -12.32 2.59
N LEU A 65 1.59 -11.08 2.13
CA LEU A 65 2.33 -10.50 0.99
C LEU A 65 3.61 -9.76 1.39
N ALA A 66 3.77 -9.40 2.65
CA ALA A 66 4.97 -8.77 3.21
C ALA A 66 5.58 -9.62 4.34
N SER A 67 6.82 -9.31 4.73
CA SER A 67 7.46 -9.94 5.89
C SER A 67 6.81 -9.47 7.20
N ASP A 68 6.93 -10.22 8.29
CA ASP A 68 6.42 -9.83 9.61
C ASP A 68 7.01 -8.50 10.16
N ASN A 69 8.04 -7.94 9.52
CA ASN A 69 8.77 -6.75 9.97
C ASN A 69 8.82 -5.65 8.90
N TYR A 70 7.71 -5.44 8.19
CA TYR A 70 7.57 -4.31 7.26
C TYR A 70 7.08 -3.03 7.93
N ARG A 71 7.26 -1.91 7.24
CA ARG A 71 6.66 -0.61 7.53
C ARG A 71 6.04 -0.05 6.27
N LEU A 72 4.90 0.60 6.45
CA LEU A 72 4.17 1.35 5.44
C LEU A 72 4.21 2.84 5.79
#